data_AF-A0AAP0CJZ9-F1
#
_entry.id   AF-A0AAP0CJZ9-F1
#
_cell.length_a   1.000
_cell.length_b   1.000
_cell.length_c   1.000
_cell.angle_alpha   90.00
_cell.angle_beta   90.00
_cell.angle_gamma   90.00
#
_symmetry.space_group_name_H-M   'P 1'
#
loop_
_entity.id
_entity.type
_entity.pdbx_description
1 polymer ?
#
loop_
_entity_poly.entity_id
_entity_poly.type
_entity_poly.pdbx_seq_one_letter_code
_entity_poly.pdbx_strand_id
1 'polypeptide(L)'
;MNDRERLITGDDQEEEEDDEEEAGRRYGGHGSFRRLLESNGVCKWVEDLGLKRAAVTNAPRSNPELLISMLKLQDFFEVILTLKGPLRPIVLSIKGSNQPQICYILPSSLVCGISTTKSRKLYTYNQKHQRLSNFTMGVEQYLPPWFSVAPMMEWTDNHYRTMARLISKHAWLYTEMLAAETIVYQEKNLDRFLGFSPDQHPVVLQIGGSNLENLAKATQLASSYGYDEINLNCGCPSPKVAGHGCFGVSLMLDPEFVAEAMNVIAANTDVPVSVKCRIGVDDRDSYNELCDFIYKVSSQSPTRHFIIHSRKALLNGISPADNRKIPPLKYEYYYALLRDFPDLRFTINGGINSIDEARAAQNEGAHGVMVGRAAYNNSWALLGNVDTTIYGAPPSGLTRRQVLEKYQVYADSVVGIYGNNKPSLRDLVKPLYGLFWGEHGNGVWKRKADSAFHHCKTFKSLMEETIMAIPDSVLDSPVVDPYSTTCIDKFASSKNLLPPPYTVKEEEEEQLLYA
;
A
#
# COMPACT_ATOMS: atom_id res chain seq x y z
N MET A 1 25.91 27.66 56.36
CA MET A 1 26.80 26.52 56.64
C MET A 1 26.26 25.30 55.91
N ASN A 2 26.88 24.80 54.83
CA ASN A 2 28.03 25.35 54.10
C ASN A 2 27.80 25.14 52.61
N ASP A 3 28.28 26.08 51.82
CA ASP A 3 28.38 26.00 50.37
C ASP A 3 29.36 24.90 49.94
N ARG A 4 29.20 24.44 48.70
CA ARG A 4 30.33 24.05 47.86
C ARG A 4 29.99 24.19 46.38
N GLU A 5 30.17 25.41 45.90
CA GLU A 5 30.49 25.62 44.49
C GLU A 5 31.79 24.89 44.14
N ARG A 6 31.77 24.17 43.02
CA ARG A 6 32.90 24.02 42.10
C ARG A 6 32.31 24.09 40.69
N LEU A 7 32.51 25.23 40.02
CA LEU A 7 33.55 25.38 39.02
C LEU A 7 33.26 24.55 37.78
N ILE A 8 32.39 25.10 36.93
CA ILE A 8 32.42 24.86 35.48
C ILE A 8 33.71 25.55 34.98
N THR A 9 34.67 24.77 34.54
CA THR A 9 35.92 25.28 33.95
C THR A 9 36.23 24.50 32.68
N GLY A 10 35.82 25.07 31.54
CA GLY A 10 36.39 24.82 30.22
C GLY A 10 36.35 23.38 29.71
N ASP A 11 35.21 22.98 29.13
CA ASP A 11 35.12 21.97 28.06
C ASP A 11 34.03 22.37 27.03
N ASP A 12 33.03 23.18 27.42
CA ASP A 12 31.89 23.63 26.58
C ASP A 12 32.24 24.31 25.23
N GLN A 13 33.51 24.73 25.00
CA GLN A 13 33.91 25.35 23.73
C GLN A 13 34.25 24.34 22.62
N GLU A 14 34.57 23.09 22.95
CA GLU A 14 34.76 22.05 21.91
C GLU A 14 33.40 21.48 21.44
N GLU A 15 32.38 21.40 22.31
CA GLU A 15 31.02 20.97 21.91
C GLU A 15 30.30 21.99 21.00
N GLU A 16 30.49 23.31 21.19
CA GLU A 16 29.87 24.32 20.31
C GLU A 16 30.45 24.34 18.88
N GLU A 17 31.75 24.10 18.69
CA GLU A 17 32.34 24.06 17.34
C GLU A 17 31.93 22.78 16.57
N ASP A 18 31.84 21.62 17.24
CA ASP A 18 31.40 20.36 16.62
C ASP A 18 29.92 20.41 16.17
N ASP A 19 29.04 21.05 16.95
CA ASP A 19 27.61 21.21 16.61
C ASP A 19 27.42 22.18 15.41
N GLU A 20 28.21 23.27 15.31
CA GLU A 20 28.25 24.13 14.11
C GLU A 20 28.75 23.35 12.87
N GLU A 21 29.78 22.51 13.02
CA GLU A 21 30.34 21.74 11.90
C GLU A 21 29.37 20.66 11.39
N GLU A 22 28.68 19.94 12.28
CA GLU A 22 27.68 18.93 11.90
C GLU A 22 26.46 19.57 11.20
N ALA A 23 26.00 20.73 11.68
CA ALA A 23 24.96 21.52 11.01
C ALA A 23 25.39 21.99 9.61
N GLY A 24 26.63 22.51 9.49
CA GLY A 24 27.22 22.95 8.22
C GLY A 24 27.39 21.82 7.21
N ARG A 25 27.75 20.61 7.66
CA ARG A 25 27.86 19.41 6.80
C ARG A 25 26.49 18.90 6.30
N ARG A 26 25.42 18.99 7.11
CA ARG A 26 24.08 18.49 6.73
C ARG A 26 23.28 19.38 5.77
N TYR A 27 23.43 20.70 5.85
CA TYR A 27 22.54 21.64 5.13
C TYR A 27 23.20 22.47 4.02
N GLY A 28 24.48 22.23 3.74
CA GLY A 28 25.23 22.91 2.67
C GLY A 28 26.44 23.62 3.25
N GLY A 29 27.63 23.19 2.81
CA GLY A 29 28.91 23.40 3.52
C GLY A 29 29.15 24.81 4.09
N HIS A 30 29.75 24.83 5.29
CA HIS A 30 30.19 25.93 6.15
C HIS A 30 29.96 27.39 5.69
N GLY A 31 30.38 27.75 4.48
CA GLY A 31 30.27 29.11 3.93
C GLY A 31 28.91 29.50 3.32
N SER A 32 27.92 28.59 3.26
CA SER A 32 26.56 28.89 2.74
C SER A 32 25.58 29.27 3.86
N PHE A 33 25.58 28.51 4.96
CA PHE A 33 24.65 28.73 6.08
C PHE A 33 24.98 30.03 6.83
N ARG A 34 26.27 30.24 7.19
CA ARG A 34 26.75 31.47 7.85
C ARG A 34 26.40 32.75 7.06
N ARG A 35 26.47 32.69 5.73
CA ARG A 35 26.18 33.81 4.82
C ARG A 35 24.69 34.16 4.72
N LEU A 36 23.80 33.23 5.06
CA LEU A 36 22.36 33.49 5.18
C LEU A 36 22.05 34.25 6.48
N LEU A 37 22.79 33.94 7.55
CA LEU A 37 22.60 34.44 8.92
C LEU A 37 23.15 35.86 9.13
N GLU A 38 24.19 36.27 8.41
CA GLU A 38 24.71 37.65 8.45
C GLU A 38 23.75 38.71 7.85
N SER A 39 22.60 38.28 7.29
CA SER A 39 21.61 39.20 6.73
C SER A 39 20.74 39.85 7.82
N ASN A 40 21.09 41.08 8.21
CA ASN A 40 20.32 41.97 9.11
C ASN A 40 18.83 42.19 8.75
N GLY A 41 18.34 41.63 7.64
CA GLY A 41 16.97 41.79 7.17
C GLY A 41 15.93 41.08 8.04
N VAL A 42 16.24 39.93 8.66
CA VAL A 42 15.26 39.19 9.47
C VAL A 42 14.96 39.91 10.78
N CYS A 43 16.00 40.28 11.54
CA CYS A 43 15.84 40.96 12.83
C CYS A 43 15.11 42.30 12.65
N LYS A 44 15.54 43.13 11.68
CA LYS A 44 14.89 44.40 11.38
C LYS A 44 13.42 44.25 10.98
N TRP A 45 13.08 43.24 10.17
CA TRP A 45 11.69 42.98 9.78
C TRP A 45 10.80 42.54 10.96
N VAL A 46 11.36 41.82 11.94
CA VAL A 46 10.64 41.46 13.18
C VAL A 46 10.43 42.71 14.07
N GLU A 47 11.43 43.58 14.16
CA GLU A 47 11.34 44.88 14.87
C GLU A 47 10.29 45.80 14.23
N ASP A 48 10.30 45.98 12.91
CA ASP A 48 9.37 46.81 12.15
C ASP A 48 7.90 46.36 12.32
N LEU A 49 7.67 45.08 12.66
CA LEU A 49 6.34 44.52 12.95
C LEU A 49 5.95 44.54 14.44
N GLY A 50 6.81 45.04 15.32
CA GLY A 50 6.52 45.21 16.76
C GLY A 50 6.32 43.89 17.53
N LEU A 51 6.74 42.76 16.97
CA LEU A 51 6.58 41.44 17.55
C LEU A 51 7.56 41.27 18.72
N LYS A 52 7.06 41.03 19.94
CA LYS A 52 7.92 40.83 21.13
C LYS A 52 8.39 39.38 21.26
N ARG A 53 8.54 38.71 20.09
CA ARG A 53 8.23 37.28 19.90
C ARG A 53 9.08 36.57 18.77
N ALA A 54 9.81 35.46 19.09
CA ALA A 54 10.40 34.37 18.27
C ALA A 54 10.28 32.91 18.88
N ALA A 55 9.94 31.83 18.13
CA ALA A 55 9.79 30.43 18.63
C ALA A 55 9.80 29.36 17.50
N VAL A 56 10.72 28.39 17.56
CA VAL A 56 11.05 27.49 16.43
C VAL A 56 10.24 26.19 16.44
N THR A 57 9.83 25.69 15.26
CA THR A 57 9.23 24.35 15.11
C THR A 57 9.83 23.60 13.91
N ASN A 58 9.87 22.26 13.97
CA ASN A 58 10.55 21.38 13.01
C ASN A 58 12.08 21.52 12.90
N ALA A 59 12.75 22.06 13.93
CA ALA A 59 14.14 21.73 14.19
C ALA A 59 14.24 20.26 14.70
N PRO A 60 15.37 19.56 14.50
CA PRO A 60 15.66 18.33 15.25
C PRO A 60 15.66 18.60 16.77
N ARG A 61 15.58 17.55 17.60
CA ARG A 61 15.39 17.70 19.06
C ARG A 61 16.57 18.37 19.80
N SER A 62 17.75 18.40 19.19
CA SER A 62 18.77 19.43 19.36
C SER A 62 18.78 20.30 18.09
N ASN A 63 18.88 21.62 18.11
CA ASN A 63 19.29 22.52 19.19
C ASN A 63 18.52 23.87 19.03
N PRO A 64 17.27 23.99 19.52
CA PRO A 64 16.43 25.17 19.25
C PRO A 64 16.98 26.48 19.87
N GLU A 65 17.64 26.36 21.01
CA GLU A 65 18.19 27.49 21.77
C GLU A 65 19.44 28.07 21.08
N LEU A 66 20.33 27.20 20.55
CA LEU A 66 21.44 27.62 19.69
C LEU A 66 20.93 28.42 18.48
N LEU A 67 19.88 27.96 17.80
CA LEU A 67 19.33 28.65 16.62
C LEU A 67 18.75 30.04 16.98
N ILE A 68 18.10 30.18 18.14
CA ILE A 68 17.60 31.45 18.67
C ILE A 68 18.76 32.40 19.03
N SER A 69 19.83 31.84 19.59
CA SER A 69 21.06 32.57 19.95
C SER A 69 21.77 33.12 18.71
N MET A 70 22.06 32.27 17.72
CA MET A 70 22.74 32.64 16.46
C MET A 70 22.00 33.74 15.69
N LEU A 71 20.66 33.73 15.71
CA LEU A 71 19.82 34.73 15.05
C LEU A 71 19.65 36.03 15.85
N LYS A 72 20.22 36.12 17.06
CA LYS A 72 19.99 37.23 18.01
C LYS A 72 18.51 37.51 18.28
N LEU A 73 17.69 36.47 18.20
CA LEU A 73 16.25 36.53 18.50
C LEU A 73 15.97 36.26 19.99
N GLN A 74 16.99 36.33 20.84
CA GLN A 74 16.94 36.05 22.28
C GLN A 74 15.91 36.92 23.02
N ASP A 75 15.73 38.18 22.60
CA ASP A 75 14.76 39.13 23.17
C ASP A 75 13.32 38.95 22.64
N PHE A 76 13.06 37.86 21.90
CA PHE A 76 11.83 37.59 21.17
C PHE A 76 11.34 36.12 21.44
N PHE A 77 10.10 35.88 21.94
CA PHE A 77 9.43 34.55 22.26
C PHE A 77 8.22 33.83 21.45
N GLU A 78 7.67 34.24 20.27
CA GLU A 78 6.97 33.45 19.17
C GLU A 78 7.13 34.02 17.69
N VAL A 79 7.87 33.35 16.79
CA VAL A 79 8.15 33.57 15.32
C VAL A 79 8.59 32.22 14.80
N ILE A 80 7.78 31.62 13.94
CA ILE A 80 7.97 30.22 13.56
C ILE A 80 8.88 30.11 12.34
N LEU A 81 10.15 29.79 12.59
CA LEU A 81 11.16 29.47 11.59
C LEU A 81 10.98 28.02 11.11
N THR A 82 10.63 27.82 9.83
CA THR A 82 10.60 26.47 9.21
C THR A 82 11.70 26.34 8.15
N LEU A 83 12.71 25.50 8.42
CA LEU A 83 13.76 25.14 7.45
C LEU A 83 13.32 23.95 6.58
N LYS A 84 13.41 24.06 5.25
CA LYS A 84 13.01 22.98 4.31
C LYS A 84 14.15 22.58 3.34
N GLY A 85 15.23 22.05 3.89
CA GLY A 85 16.35 21.52 3.12
C GLY A 85 17.24 22.60 2.50
N PRO A 86 18.31 22.21 1.79
CA PRO A 86 19.53 23.02 1.62
C PRO A 86 19.40 24.29 0.75
N LEU A 87 18.28 24.51 0.05
CA LEU A 87 18.10 25.64 -0.89
C LEU A 87 16.63 26.14 -0.96
N ARG A 88 15.89 26.17 0.16
CA ARG A 88 14.50 26.70 0.18
C ARG A 88 14.35 27.89 1.14
N PRO A 89 13.47 28.86 0.83
CA PRO A 89 13.27 30.04 1.66
C PRO A 89 12.76 29.67 3.06
N ILE A 90 13.20 30.45 4.05
CA ILE A 90 12.70 30.38 5.41
C ILE A 90 11.25 30.87 5.40
N VAL A 91 10.32 30.00 5.79
CA VAL A 91 8.91 30.39 5.96
C VAL A 91 8.70 30.84 7.40
N LEU A 92 8.19 32.06 7.56
CA LEU A 92 7.84 32.66 8.84
C LEU A 92 6.32 32.65 9.01
N SER A 93 5.83 32.10 10.11
CA SER A 93 4.41 32.14 10.47
C SER A 93 4.19 32.98 11.72
N ILE A 94 3.36 34.02 11.60
CA ILE A 94 2.93 34.88 12.69
C ILE A 94 1.54 34.40 13.15
N LYS A 95 1.40 34.14 14.45
CA LYS A 95 0.15 33.62 15.03
C LYS A 95 -0.84 34.76 15.22
N GLY A 96 -1.94 34.73 14.47
CA GLY A 96 -2.99 35.77 14.50
C GLY A 96 -3.20 36.54 13.19
N SER A 97 -2.37 36.32 12.17
CA SER A 97 -2.63 36.82 10.80
C SER A 97 -3.23 35.72 9.92
N ASN A 98 -4.33 36.01 9.21
CA ASN A 98 -5.05 35.04 8.38
C ASN A 98 -4.35 34.67 7.05
N GLN A 99 -3.11 35.13 6.82
CA GLN A 99 -2.25 34.69 5.72
C GLN A 99 -0.79 34.60 6.19
N PRO A 100 -0.03 33.54 5.85
CA PRO A 100 1.40 33.47 6.10
C PRO A 100 2.15 34.39 5.14
N GLN A 101 3.01 35.28 5.65
CA GLN A 101 3.90 36.08 4.81
C GLN A 101 5.21 35.34 4.54
N ILE A 102 5.50 35.15 3.24
CA ILE A 102 6.72 34.47 2.77
C ILE A 102 7.77 35.54 2.46
N CYS A 103 8.83 35.61 3.26
CA CYS A 103 9.96 36.49 2.99
C CYS A 103 11.03 35.76 2.17
N TYR A 104 11.47 36.35 1.06
CA TYR A 104 12.48 35.77 0.18
C TYR A 104 13.86 36.37 0.47
N ILE A 105 14.68 35.64 1.24
CA ILE A 105 16.10 35.95 1.37
C ILE A 105 16.83 35.35 0.16
N LEU A 106 17.07 36.18 -0.86
CA LEU A 106 17.88 35.80 -2.03
C LEU A 106 19.36 36.14 -1.76
N PRO A 107 20.30 35.20 -1.91
CA PRO A 107 21.72 35.52 -1.87
C PRO A 107 22.11 36.34 -3.10
N SER A 108 22.58 37.57 -2.87
CA SER A 108 22.98 38.51 -3.92
C SER A 108 24.39 38.21 -4.47
N SER A 109 24.53 37.27 -5.40
CA SER A 109 25.64 37.22 -6.37
C SER A 109 25.47 36.11 -7.41
N LEU A 110 26.14 36.27 -8.58
CA LEU A 110 26.18 35.35 -9.73
C LEU A 110 24.86 35.34 -10.55
N VAL A 111 24.60 36.35 -11.41
CA VAL A 111 25.28 36.68 -12.68
C VAL A 111 25.21 35.56 -13.71
N CYS A 112 24.63 35.89 -14.86
CA CYS A 112 24.39 35.03 -16.02
C CYS A 112 25.70 34.47 -16.62
N GLY A 113 25.68 33.18 -16.98
CA GLY A 113 26.72 32.51 -17.76
C GLY A 113 26.10 31.44 -18.66
N ILE A 114 25.92 31.74 -19.94
CA ILE A 114 25.46 30.77 -20.94
C ILE A 114 26.59 29.78 -21.23
N SER A 115 26.32 28.48 -21.14
CA SER A 115 27.19 27.46 -21.74
C SER A 115 26.37 26.29 -22.26
N THR A 116 26.71 25.86 -23.47
CA THR A 116 25.97 24.87 -24.26
C THR A 116 26.53 23.45 -24.08
N THR A 117 25.75 22.46 -24.53
CA THR A 117 26.13 21.05 -24.75
C THR A 117 26.48 20.18 -23.52
N LYS A 118 25.55 19.27 -23.19
CA LYS A 118 25.80 17.82 -23.36
C LYS A 118 24.48 17.04 -23.35
N SER A 119 24.28 16.20 -24.37
CA SER A 119 23.08 15.38 -24.52
C SER A 119 23.03 14.27 -23.46
N ARG A 120 21.92 14.15 -22.74
CA ARG A 120 21.51 12.90 -22.07
C ARG A 120 20.27 12.38 -22.77
N LYS A 121 20.38 11.22 -23.44
CA LYS A 121 19.24 10.47 -23.94
C LYS A 121 18.45 9.94 -22.75
N LEU A 122 17.29 10.53 -22.46
CA LEU A 122 16.25 9.84 -21.69
C LEU A 122 15.59 8.80 -22.61
N TYR A 123 15.54 7.55 -22.18
CA TYR A 123 14.69 6.54 -22.81
C TYR A 123 13.27 6.71 -22.27
N THR A 124 12.47 7.52 -22.94
CA THR A 124 11.01 7.53 -22.74
C THR A 124 10.38 6.40 -23.55
N TYR A 125 9.84 5.39 -22.87
CA TYR A 125 9.14 4.28 -23.51
C TYR A 125 7.70 4.70 -23.89
N ASN A 126 7.58 5.54 -24.92
CA ASN A 126 6.30 5.82 -25.56
C ASN A 126 5.96 4.70 -26.55
N GLN A 127 5.17 3.71 -26.14
CA GLN A 127 4.52 2.82 -27.10
C GLN A 127 3.29 3.50 -27.70
N LYS A 128 3.18 3.42 -29.03
CA LYS A 128 2.10 4.00 -29.81
C LYS A 128 0.81 3.22 -29.58
N HIS A 129 -0.31 3.93 -29.43
CA HIS A 129 -1.63 3.37 -29.72
C HIS A 129 -1.65 2.84 -31.17
N GLN A 130 -1.60 1.52 -31.35
CA GLN A 130 -2.13 0.90 -32.55
C GLN A 130 -3.64 0.79 -32.37
N ARG A 131 -4.38 1.66 -33.07
CA ARG A 131 -5.83 1.48 -33.23
C ARG A 131 -6.07 0.20 -34.02
N LEU A 132 -6.47 -0.86 -33.32
CA LEU A 132 -7.25 -1.93 -33.95
C LEU A 132 -8.65 -1.37 -34.21
N SER A 133 -8.99 -1.24 -35.49
CA SER A 133 -10.32 -0.84 -35.95
C SER A 133 -11.26 -2.04 -36.02
N ASN A 134 -12.55 -1.78 -35.79
CA ASN A 134 -13.67 -2.73 -35.77
C ASN A 134 -13.80 -3.55 -34.48
N PHE A 135 -14.40 -2.93 -33.46
CA PHE A 135 -15.17 -3.66 -32.45
C PHE A 135 -16.62 -3.18 -32.47
N THR A 136 -17.53 -4.11 -32.74
CA THR A 136 -18.96 -3.96 -32.50
C THR A 136 -19.18 -3.71 -31.01
N MET A 137 -20.09 -2.81 -30.63
CA MET A 137 -20.47 -2.59 -29.24
C MET A 137 -21.22 -3.80 -28.65
N GLY A 138 -20.47 -4.82 -28.25
CA GLY A 138 -20.82 -5.64 -27.10
C GLY A 138 -20.05 -5.09 -25.91
N VAL A 139 -20.74 -4.72 -24.84
CA VAL A 139 -20.08 -4.52 -23.55
C VAL A 139 -19.58 -5.91 -23.13
N GLU A 140 -18.27 -6.12 -23.22
CA GLU A 140 -17.65 -7.37 -22.77
C GLU A 140 -17.98 -7.52 -21.28
N GLN A 141 -18.76 -8.55 -20.93
CA GLN A 141 -19.28 -8.69 -19.58
C GLN A 141 -18.12 -8.91 -18.63
N TYR A 142 -17.90 -7.97 -17.71
CA TYR A 142 -16.94 -8.14 -16.62
C TYR A 142 -17.31 -9.38 -15.81
N LEU A 143 -16.43 -10.38 -15.89
CA LEU A 143 -16.48 -11.60 -15.10
C LEU A 143 -15.41 -11.52 -14.01
N PRO A 144 -15.80 -11.38 -12.72
CA PRO A 144 -14.87 -11.45 -11.61
C PRO A 144 -14.01 -12.72 -11.61
N PRO A 145 -12.79 -12.65 -11.07
CA PRO A 145 -11.87 -13.79 -11.11
C PRO A 145 -12.31 -14.96 -10.23
N TRP A 146 -12.20 -16.16 -10.80
CA TRP A 146 -12.32 -17.41 -10.03
C TRP A 146 -11.30 -17.50 -8.88
N PHE A 147 -10.08 -16.99 -9.10
CA PHE A 147 -9.04 -16.95 -8.07
C PHE A 147 -8.29 -15.61 -8.03
N SER A 148 -8.18 -15.04 -6.84
CA SER A 148 -7.37 -13.85 -6.56
C SER A 148 -6.47 -13.99 -5.33
N VAL A 149 -5.32 -13.31 -5.33
CA VAL A 149 -4.50 -13.12 -4.14
C VAL A 149 -4.94 -11.86 -3.41
N ALA A 150 -5.19 -11.98 -2.11
CA ALA A 150 -5.73 -10.88 -1.31
C ALA A 150 -4.75 -9.70 -1.16
N PRO A 151 -5.25 -8.44 -1.13
CA PRO A 151 -4.43 -7.28 -0.79
C PRO A 151 -3.93 -7.41 0.65
N MET A 152 -2.61 -7.35 0.83
CA MET A 152 -1.94 -7.54 2.12
C MET A 152 -0.77 -6.55 2.26
N MET A 153 -0.91 -5.60 3.18
CA MET A 153 0.13 -4.61 3.50
C MET A 153 1.49 -5.28 3.79
N GLU A 154 2.54 -4.69 3.22
CA GLU A 154 3.93 -5.14 3.19
C GLU A 154 4.16 -6.53 2.57
N TRP A 155 3.14 -7.15 1.96
CA TRP A 155 3.20 -8.53 1.46
C TRP A 155 2.91 -8.58 -0.04
N THR A 156 1.83 -7.97 -0.53
CA THR A 156 1.49 -7.94 -1.98
C THR A 156 2.09 -6.75 -2.73
N ASP A 157 3.34 -6.44 -2.42
CA ASP A 157 4.13 -5.42 -3.10
C ASP A 157 4.42 -5.77 -4.58
N ASN A 158 5.04 -4.85 -5.31
CA ASN A 158 5.39 -5.03 -6.73
C ASN A 158 6.29 -6.27 -6.97
N HIS A 159 7.14 -6.61 -6.00
CA HIS A 159 8.11 -7.69 -6.11
C HIS A 159 7.44 -9.05 -5.88
N TYR A 160 6.56 -9.15 -4.88
CA TYR A 160 5.71 -10.33 -4.69
C TYR A 160 4.78 -10.56 -5.88
N ARG A 161 4.11 -9.53 -6.42
CA ARG A 161 3.23 -9.72 -7.58
C ARG A 161 4.02 -10.20 -8.81
N THR A 162 5.24 -9.68 -9.02
CA THR A 162 6.14 -10.20 -10.06
C THR A 162 6.45 -11.69 -9.86
N MET A 163 6.83 -12.11 -8.65
CA MET A 163 7.09 -13.52 -8.33
C MET A 163 5.83 -14.40 -8.49
N ALA A 164 4.68 -13.95 -7.99
CA ALA A 164 3.41 -14.65 -8.09
C ALA A 164 3.00 -14.89 -9.56
N ARG A 165 3.18 -13.90 -10.43
CA ARG A 165 2.92 -13.99 -11.88
C ARG A 165 3.92 -14.88 -12.62
N LEU A 166 5.14 -15.05 -12.11
CA LEU A 166 6.07 -16.05 -12.66
C LEU A 166 5.58 -17.47 -12.41
N ILE A 167 4.85 -17.71 -11.31
CA ILE A 167 4.28 -19.01 -10.93
C ILE A 167 2.92 -19.27 -11.61
N SER A 168 1.98 -18.31 -11.55
CA SER A 168 0.61 -18.44 -12.09
C SER A 168 0.30 -17.37 -13.13
N LYS A 169 -0.33 -17.76 -14.24
CA LYS A 169 -0.78 -16.88 -15.32
C LYS A 169 -2.23 -16.43 -15.15
N HIS A 170 -3.06 -17.18 -14.43
CA HIS A 170 -4.49 -16.86 -14.28
C HIS A 170 -4.86 -16.25 -12.92
N ALA A 171 -4.03 -16.33 -11.88
CA ALA A 171 -4.31 -15.67 -10.61
C ALA A 171 -4.38 -14.14 -10.78
N TRP A 172 -5.47 -13.52 -10.31
CA TRP A 172 -5.57 -12.06 -10.21
C TRP A 172 -4.81 -11.56 -8.99
N LEU A 173 -4.05 -10.48 -9.15
CA LEU A 173 -3.13 -9.99 -8.12
C LEU A 173 -3.56 -8.62 -7.61
N TYR A 174 -3.95 -8.51 -6.34
CA TYR A 174 -4.23 -7.22 -5.73
C TYR A 174 -2.95 -6.54 -5.26
N THR A 175 -2.88 -5.21 -5.36
CA THR A 175 -1.83 -4.40 -4.73
C THR A 175 -1.87 -4.51 -3.20
N GLU A 176 -0.93 -3.85 -2.52
CA GLU A 176 -1.19 -3.38 -1.16
C GLU A 176 -2.33 -2.34 -1.16
N MET A 177 -2.97 -2.10 -0.02
CA MET A 177 -3.95 -1.03 0.11
C MET A 177 -3.24 0.33 0.13
N LEU A 178 -3.44 1.15 -0.91
CA LEU A 178 -2.90 2.51 -0.96
C LEU A 178 -3.94 3.52 -0.46
N ALA A 179 -3.54 4.41 0.45
CA ALA A 179 -4.41 5.52 0.85
C ALA A 179 -4.53 6.55 -0.28
N ALA A 180 -5.72 7.02 -0.58
CA ALA A 180 -5.98 8.01 -1.63
C ALA A 180 -5.15 9.29 -1.41
N GLU A 181 -5.09 9.76 -0.17
CA GLU A 181 -4.23 10.86 0.30
C GLU A 181 -2.76 10.64 -0.07
N THR A 182 -2.26 9.40 0.03
CA THR A 182 -0.86 9.09 -0.29
C THR A 182 -0.61 9.21 -1.79
N ILE A 183 -1.55 8.76 -2.63
CA ILE A 183 -1.46 8.91 -4.09
C ILE A 183 -1.47 10.41 -4.45
N VAL A 184 -2.42 11.18 -3.91
CA VAL A 184 -2.53 12.62 -4.16
C VAL A 184 -1.29 13.40 -3.70
N TYR A 185 -0.82 13.19 -2.47
CA TYR A 185 0.37 13.90 -1.95
C TYR A 185 1.69 13.47 -2.63
N GLN A 186 1.72 12.29 -3.27
CA GLN A 186 2.89 11.76 -3.97
C GLN A 186 2.76 11.87 -5.51
N GLU A 187 1.90 12.76 -6.04
CA GLU A 187 1.69 12.98 -7.49
C GLU A 187 3.00 13.13 -8.30
N LYS A 188 4.08 13.62 -7.68
CA LYS A 188 5.41 13.80 -8.30
C LYS A 188 6.32 12.56 -8.26
N ASN A 189 5.85 11.45 -7.70
CA ASN A 189 6.61 10.22 -7.46
C ASN A 189 5.69 8.97 -7.48
N LEU A 190 4.67 8.98 -8.33
CA LEU A 190 3.63 7.94 -8.39
C LEU A 190 4.18 6.56 -8.76
N ASP A 191 5.20 6.47 -9.63
CA ASP A 191 5.82 5.21 -10.07
C ASP A 191 6.28 4.33 -8.89
N ARG A 192 6.67 4.95 -7.77
CA ARG A 192 7.07 4.24 -6.54
C ARG A 192 5.93 3.45 -5.89
N PHE A 193 4.69 3.89 -6.08
CA PHE A 193 3.49 3.33 -5.44
C PHE A 193 2.63 2.56 -6.43
N LEU A 194 2.49 3.09 -7.66
CA LEU A 194 1.60 2.60 -8.70
C LEU A 194 2.32 1.87 -9.84
N GLY A 195 3.65 1.98 -9.96
CA GLY A 195 4.40 1.34 -11.03
C GLY A 195 4.48 -0.19 -10.92
N PHE A 196 4.18 -0.89 -12.00
CA PHE A 196 4.36 -2.35 -12.15
C PHE A 196 4.74 -2.72 -13.60
N SER A 197 5.22 -3.95 -13.83
CA SER A 197 5.49 -4.43 -15.20
C SER A 197 4.18 -4.89 -15.86
N PRO A 198 3.91 -4.58 -17.15
CA PRO A 198 2.75 -5.11 -17.88
C PRO A 198 2.61 -6.64 -17.82
N ASP A 199 3.70 -7.38 -17.63
CA ASP A 199 3.64 -8.84 -17.46
C ASP A 199 2.76 -9.27 -16.26
N GLN A 200 2.53 -8.40 -15.27
CA GLN A 200 1.73 -8.69 -14.07
C GLN A 200 0.23 -8.82 -14.33
N HIS A 201 -0.31 -8.33 -15.45
CA HIS A 201 -1.76 -8.39 -15.72
C HIS A 201 -2.30 -9.83 -15.58
N PRO A 202 -3.52 -10.01 -15.03
CA PRO A 202 -4.38 -8.98 -14.43
C PRO A 202 -3.97 -8.57 -13.00
N VAL A 203 -4.03 -7.26 -12.73
CA VAL A 203 -3.69 -6.59 -11.45
C VAL A 203 -4.81 -5.64 -11.02
N VAL A 204 -5.23 -5.75 -9.76
CA VAL A 204 -6.24 -4.87 -9.15
C VAL A 204 -5.57 -3.86 -8.22
N LEU A 205 -5.85 -2.58 -8.41
CA LEU A 205 -5.46 -1.55 -7.44
C LEU A 205 -6.48 -1.50 -6.31
N GLN A 206 -6.05 -1.77 -5.07
CA GLN A 206 -6.86 -1.47 -3.89
C GLN A 206 -6.52 -0.08 -3.34
N ILE A 207 -7.52 0.81 -3.33
CA ILE A 207 -7.46 2.11 -2.65
C ILE A 207 -8.26 2.10 -1.34
N GLY A 208 -7.96 3.05 -0.45
CA GLY A 208 -8.76 3.37 0.72
C GLY A 208 -8.72 4.86 1.02
N GLY A 209 -9.82 5.43 1.49
CA GLY A 209 -9.93 6.84 1.84
C GLY A 209 -11.34 7.16 2.35
N SER A 210 -11.50 8.34 2.94
CA SER A 210 -12.74 8.87 3.52
C SER A 210 -13.09 10.27 2.97
N ASN A 211 -12.38 10.71 1.93
CA ASN A 211 -12.60 11.99 1.26
C ASN A 211 -12.83 11.75 -0.24
N LEU A 212 -13.98 12.20 -0.74
CA LEU A 212 -14.41 11.97 -2.13
C LEU A 212 -13.47 12.63 -3.15
N GLU A 213 -12.99 13.85 -2.91
CA GLU A 213 -12.07 14.55 -3.82
C GLU A 213 -10.73 13.80 -3.97
N ASN A 214 -10.19 13.30 -2.85
CA ASN A 214 -8.98 12.48 -2.85
C ASN A 214 -9.21 11.15 -3.58
N LEU A 215 -10.37 10.49 -3.39
CA LEU A 215 -10.70 9.25 -4.10
C LEU A 215 -10.83 9.49 -5.61
N ALA A 216 -11.47 10.59 -6.04
CA ALA A 216 -11.54 11.01 -7.44
C ALA A 216 -10.14 11.19 -8.03
N LYS A 217 -9.34 12.05 -7.38
CA LYS A 217 -8.00 12.43 -7.85
C LYS A 217 -7.02 11.26 -7.82
N ALA A 218 -7.06 10.42 -6.80
CA ALA A 218 -6.24 9.22 -6.73
C ALA A 218 -6.58 8.22 -7.85
N THR A 219 -7.87 8.04 -8.14
CA THR A 219 -8.33 7.18 -9.24
C THR A 219 -7.90 7.75 -10.60
N GLN A 220 -8.11 9.04 -10.85
CA GLN A 220 -7.65 9.73 -12.06
C GLN A 220 -6.14 9.58 -12.29
N LEU A 221 -5.33 9.73 -11.23
CA LEU A 221 -3.88 9.52 -11.31
C LEU A 221 -3.52 8.07 -11.61
N ALA A 222 -4.23 7.11 -10.99
CA ALA A 222 -4.01 5.68 -11.17
C ALA A 222 -4.44 5.14 -12.54
N SER A 223 -5.44 5.73 -13.21
CA SER A 223 -5.91 5.27 -14.53
C SER A 223 -4.79 5.24 -15.59
N SER A 224 -3.76 6.08 -15.47
CA SER A 224 -2.57 6.07 -16.35
C SER A 224 -1.65 4.85 -16.19
N TYR A 225 -1.77 4.10 -15.09
CA TYR A 225 -0.99 2.88 -14.81
C TYR A 225 -1.66 1.60 -15.33
N GLY A 226 -2.88 1.68 -15.86
CA GLY A 226 -3.53 0.60 -16.60
C GLY A 226 -3.99 -0.60 -15.77
N TYR A 227 -4.28 -0.43 -14.48
CA TYR A 227 -4.89 -1.50 -13.65
C TYR A 227 -6.18 -2.06 -14.25
N ASP A 228 -6.43 -3.35 -14.09
CA ASP A 228 -7.58 -4.06 -14.68
C ASP A 228 -8.89 -3.89 -13.88
N GLU A 229 -8.80 -3.42 -12.63
CA GLU A 229 -9.93 -3.15 -11.72
C GLU A 229 -9.49 -2.15 -10.63
N ILE A 230 -10.41 -1.31 -10.17
CA ILE A 230 -10.22 -0.46 -8.97
C ILE A 230 -11.09 -0.97 -7.82
N ASN A 231 -10.47 -1.31 -6.69
CA ASN A 231 -11.14 -1.86 -5.52
C ASN A 231 -11.09 -0.90 -4.33
N LEU A 232 -12.23 -0.65 -3.68
CA LEU A 232 -12.29 0.12 -2.43
C LEU A 232 -12.17 -0.79 -1.20
N ASN A 233 -11.29 -0.43 -0.26
CA ASN A 233 -11.15 -1.12 1.02
C ASN A 233 -12.18 -0.65 2.05
N CYS A 234 -13.17 -1.51 2.31
CA CYS A 234 -14.15 -1.38 3.40
C CYS A 234 -13.95 -2.46 4.48
N GLY A 235 -12.71 -2.94 4.70
CA GLY A 235 -12.45 -4.18 5.47
C GLY A 235 -11.22 -4.20 6.37
N CYS A 236 -10.37 -3.16 6.34
CA CYS A 236 -9.18 -3.04 7.18
C CYS A 236 -9.54 -2.54 8.60
N PRO A 237 -9.26 -3.31 9.68
CA PRO A 237 -9.53 -2.92 11.06
C PRO A 237 -8.31 -2.27 11.75
N SER A 238 -7.38 -1.68 10.99
CA SER A 238 -6.15 -1.11 11.56
C SER A 238 -6.45 0.26 12.18
N PRO A 239 -6.06 0.56 13.44
CA PRO A 239 -6.34 1.87 14.05
C PRO A 239 -5.81 3.08 13.28
N LYS A 240 -4.71 2.91 12.52
CA LYS A 240 -4.17 3.93 11.61
C LYS A 240 -5.15 4.34 10.49
N VAL A 241 -6.04 3.42 10.12
CA VAL A 241 -6.98 3.52 8.99
C VAL A 241 -8.39 3.77 9.51
N ALA A 242 -8.88 2.88 10.39
CA ALA A 242 -10.23 2.92 10.95
C ALA A 242 -10.43 3.99 12.02
N GLY A 243 -9.37 4.38 12.74
CA GLY A 243 -9.38 5.43 13.76
C GLY A 243 -8.98 6.78 13.18
N HIS A 244 -7.71 6.97 12.84
CA HIS A 244 -7.21 8.29 12.39
C HIS A 244 -7.56 8.65 10.94
N GLY A 245 -7.76 7.67 10.06
CA GLY A 245 -8.17 7.90 8.67
C GLY A 245 -9.69 7.90 8.46
N CYS A 246 -10.47 7.42 9.43
CA CYS A 246 -11.90 7.18 9.29
C CYS A 246 -12.31 6.33 8.06
N PHE A 247 -11.42 5.45 7.55
CA PHE A 247 -11.71 4.58 6.41
C PHE A 247 -11.41 3.10 6.70
N GLY A 248 -11.50 2.22 5.70
CA GLY A 248 -11.38 0.78 5.91
C GLY A 248 -12.68 0.23 6.50
N VAL A 249 -12.60 -0.60 7.54
CA VAL A 249 -13.81 -1.28 8.03
C VAL A 249 -14.85 -0.34 8.64
N SER A 250 -14.44 0.84 9.14
CA SER A 250 -15.39 1.86 9.64
C SER A 250 -16.39 2.31 8.58
N LEU A 251 -16.04 2.23 7.28
CA LEU A 251 -16.93 2.56 6.16
C LEU A 251 -18.16 1.64 6.06
N MET A 252 -18.12 0.44 6.67
CA MET A 252 -19.32 -0.41 6.74
C MET A 252 -20.42 0.16 7.65
N LEU A 253 -20.12 1.17 8.47
CA LEU A 253 -21.12 1.87 9.27
C LEU A 253 -21.84 2.97 8.49
N ASP A 254 -21.31 3.37 7.32
CA ASP A 254 -21.82 4.44 6.46
C ASP A 254 -21.88 3.94 4.99
N PRO A 255 -22.89 3.14 4.63
CA PRO A 255 -23.02 2.59 3.27
C PRO A 255 -23.37 3.65 2.22
N GLU A 256 -23.93 4.80 2.62
CA GLU A 256 -24.28 5.90 1.71
C GLU A 256 -23.01 6.61 1.24
N PHE A 257 -22.08 6.93 2.15
CA PHE A 257 -20.75 7.39 1.77
C PHE A 257 -20.02 6.39 0.87
N VAL A 258 -20.16 5.08 1.10
CA VAL A 258 -19.54 4.06 0.23
C VAL A 258 -20.15 4.08 -1.17
N ALA A 259 -21.47 4.28 -1.31
CA ALA A 259 -22.10 4.44 -2.63
C ALA A 259 -21.57 5.69 -3.36
N GLU A 260 -21.49 6.84 -2.68
CA GLU A 260 -20.92 8.08 -3.21
C GLU A 260 -19.45 7.90 -3.63
N ALA A 261 -18.64 7.28 -2.77
CA ALA A 261 -17.24 6.96 -3.05
C ALA A 261 -17.10 6.09 -4.30
N MET A 262 -17.93 5.05 -4.45
CA MET A 262 -17.88 4.16 -5.62
C MET A 262 -18.38 4.85 -6.91
N ASN A 263 -19.35 5.76 -6.84
CA ASN A 263 -19.73 6.62 -7.96
C ASN A 263 -18.56 7.50 -8.41
N VAL A 264 -17.88 8.14 -7.46
CA VAL A 264 -16.75 9.03 -7.73
C VAL A 264 -15.54 8.28 -8.29
N ILE A 265 -15.26 7.06 -7.80
CA ILE A 265 -14.22 6.17 -8.36
C ILE A 265 -14.59 5.78 -9.79
N ALA A 266 -15.80 5.26 -10.02
CA ALA A 266 -16.27 4.83 -11.34
C ALA A 266 -16.28 5.98 -12.37
N ALA A 267 -16.58 7.21 -11.97
CA ALA A 267 -16.54 8.38 -12.84
C ALA A 267 -15.11 8.81 -13.28
N ASN A 268 -14.06 8.24 -12.68
CA ASN A 268 -12.65 8.60 -12.93
C ASN A 268 -11.81 7.44 -13.53
N THR A 269 -12.46 6.33 -13.92
CA THR A 269 -11.79 5.19 -14.55
C THR A 269 -12.69 4.45 -15.53
N ASP A 270 -12.11 3.85 -16.57
CA ASP A 270 -12.83 3.06 -17.58
C ASP A 270 -12.92 1.56 -17.21
N VAL A 271 -12.29 1.14 -16.11
CA VAL A 271 -12.22 -0.27 -15.68
C VAL A 271 -13.25 -0.60 -14.59
N PRO A 272 -13.62 -1.87 -14.41
CA PRO A 272 -14.57 -2.28 -13.38
C PRO A 272 -14.19 -1.84 -11.97
N VAL A 273 -15.21 -1.57 -11.15
CA VAL A 273 -15.05 -1.16 -9.75
C VAL A 273 -15.68 -2.18 -8.80
N SER A 274 -15.02 -2.42 -7.66
CA SER A 274 -15.45 -3.42 -6.67
C SER A 274 -15.22 -2.96 -5.23
N VAL A 275 -15.91 -3.56 -4.27
CA VAL A 275 -15.75 -3.27 -2.83
C VAL A 275 -15.24 -4.51 -2.10
N LYS A 276 -14.19 -4.36 -1.28
CA LYS A 276 -13.72 -5.41 -0.37
C LYS A 276 -14.09 -5.10 1.08
N CYS A 277 -15.07 -5.83 1.62
CA CYS A 277 -15.60 -5.62 2.97
C CYS A 277 -15.42 -6.84 3.89
N ARG A 278 -16.09 -6.79 5.05
CA ARG A 278 -16.28 -7.88 6.00
C ARG A 278 -17.78 -8.20 6.11
N ILE A 279 -18.16 -9.10 7.02
CA ILE A 279 -19.56 -9.43 7.32
C ILE A 279 -20.16 -8.62 8.49
N GLY A 280 -19.48 -7.57 8.97
CA GLY A 280 -19.94 -6.75 10.09
C GLY A 280 -18.81 -6.10 10.90
N VAL A 281 -19.17 -5.17 11.80
CA VAL A 281 -18.27 -4.34 12.61
C VAL A 281 -18.79 -4.21 14.03
N ASP A 282 -17.95 -4.55 15.01
CA ASP A 282 -18.33 -4.58 16.43
C ASP A 282 -19.70 -5.26 16.60
N ASP A 283 -20.70 -4.65 17.23
CA ASP A 283 -22.01 -5.31 17.44
C ASP A 283 -22.99 -5.20 16.24
N ARG A 284 -22.58 -4.56 15.13
CA ARG A 284 -23.33 -4.52 13.86
C ARG A 284 -22.84 -5.64 12.93
N ASP A 285 -23.20 -6.89 13.24
CA ASP A 285 -22.83 -8.10 12.49
C ASP A 285 -23.98 -9.10 12.24
N SER A 286 -25.22 -8.63 12.26
CA SER A 286 -26.35 -9.40 11.75
C SER A 286 -26.27 -9.60 10.23
N TYR A 287 -26.95 -10.62 9.72
CA TYR A 287 -27.01 -10.86 8.28
C TYR A 287 -27.75 -9.72 7.54
N ASN A 288 -28.80 -9.16 8.15
CA ASN A 288 -29.55 -8.06 7.54
C ASN A 288 -28.70 -6.79 7.41
N GLU A 289 -27.90 -6.42 8.43
CA GLU A 289 -27.01 -5.24 8.32
C GLU A 289 -25.96 -5.40 7.21
N LEU A 290 -25.50 -6.64 6.95
CA LEU A 290 -24.65 -6.93 5.79
C LEU A 290 -25.42 -6.78 4.47
N CYS A 291 -26.68 -7.24 4.42
CA CYS A 291 -27.53 -7.09 3.24
C CYS A 291 -27.88 -5.63 2.97
N ASP A 292 -28.22 -4.84 4.00
CA ASP A 292 -28.49 -3.40 3.91
C ASP A 292 -27.28 -2.65 3.32
N PHE A 293 -26.06 -3.00 3.77
CA PHE A 293 -24.80 -2.46 3.21
C PHE A 293 -24.64 -2.83 1.72
N ILE A 294 -24.83 -4.10 1.35
CA ILE A 294 -24.70 -4.55 -0.05
C ILE A 294 -25.78 -3.92 -0.94
N TYR A 295 -27.01 -3.84 -0.46
CA TYR A 295 -28.16 -3.27 -1.16
C TYR A 295 -27.94 -1.76 -1.42
N LYS A 296 -27.67 -0.96 -0.38
CA LYS A 296 -27.45 0.49 -0.52
C LYS A 296 -26.29 0.79 -1.48
N VAL A 297 -25.15 0.12 -1.32
CA VAL A 297 -23.96 0.33 -2.20
C VAL A 297 -24.23 -0.10 -3.64
N SER A 298 -24.93 -1.20 -3.90
CA SER A 298 -25.18 -1.68 -5.26
C SER A 298 -26.34 -0.96 -5.98
N SER A 299 -27.40 -0.58 -5.26
CA SER A 299 -28.51 0.20 -5.82
C SER A 299 -28.09 1.62 -6.19
N GLN A 300 -27.25 2.26 -5.38
CA GLN A 300 -26.86 3.66 -5.54
C GLN A 300 -25.49 3.86 -6.24
N SER A 301 -24.82 2.81 -6.70
CA SER A 301 -23.57 2.94 -7.47
C SER A 301 -23.40 1.85 -8.56
N PRO A 302 -22.45 2.01 -9.51
CA PRO A 302 -22.07 0.97 -10.48
C PRO A 302 -21.47 -0.33 -9.89
N THR A 303 -21.28 -0.42 -8.57
CA THR A 303 -20.63 -1.58 -7.93
C THR A 303 -21.45 -2.85 -8.12
N ARG A 304 -20.92 -3.84 -8.86
CA ARG A 304 -21.56 -5.16 -9.06
C ARG A 304 -20.76 -6.35 -8.54
N HIS A 305 -19.55 -6.12 -8.00
CA HIS A 305 -18.71 -7.15 -7.41
C HIS A 305 -18.25 -6.78 -5.99
N PHE A 306 -18.47 -7.70 -5.04
CA PHE A 306 -18.09 -7.56 -3.65
C PHE A 306 -17.18 -8.70 -3.18
N ILE A 307 -16.10 -8.38 -2.49
CA ILE A 307 -15.18 -9.37 -1.92
C ILE A 307 -15.41 -9.46 -0.40
N ILE A 308 -16.06 -10.54 0.03
CA ILE A 308 -16.56 -10.72 1.39
C ILE A 308 -15.53 -11.49 2.22
N HIS A 309 -14.87 -10.81 3.16
CA HIS A 309 -14.16 -11.53 4.23
C HIS A 309 -15.18 -12.02 5.26
N SER A 310 -15.39 -13.33 5.33
CA SER A 310 -16.38 -14.02 6.16
C SER A 310 -16.13 -13.96 7.68
N ARG A 311 -15.52 -12.88 8.20
CA ARG A 311 -15.31 -12.59 9.62
C ARG A 311 -15.63 -11.12 9.91
N LYS A 312 -16.45 -10.85 10.94
CA LYS A 312 -16.63 -9.49 11.47
C LYS A 312 -15.29 -8.85 11.85
N ALA A 313 -15.21 -7.52 11.88
CA ALA A 313 -14.15 -6.82 12.59
C ALA A 313 -14.57 -6.53 14.03
N LEU A 314 -13.59 -6.48 14.91
CA LEU A 314 -13.69 -5.78 16.19
C LEU A 314 -12.69 -4.62 16.13
N LEU A 315 -13.17 -3.38 16.25
CA LEU A 315 -12.31 -2.19 16.20
C LEU A 315 -11.52 -2.01 17.51
N ASN A 316 -12.09 -2.49 18.61
CA ASN A 316 -11.54 -2.35 19.95
C ASN A 316 -11.05 -3.70 20.51
N GLY A 317 -10.09 -3.65 21.44
CA GLY A 317 -9.66 -4.78 22.26
C GLY A 317 -8.74 -5.83 21.62
N ILE A 318 -8.57 -5.88 20.29
CA ILE A 318 -7.69 -6.87 19.62
C ILE A 318 -6.88 -6.29 18.46
N SER A 319 -5.73 -6.92 18.14
CA SER A 319 -4.87 -6.45 17.03
C SER A 319 -5.47 -6.74 15.65
N PRO A 320 -5.00 -6.08 14.57
CA PRO A 320 -5.40 -6.43 13.19
C PRO A 320 -5.05 -7.87 12.79
N ALA A 321 -4.04 -8.49 13.41
CA ALA A 321 -3.68 -9.89 13.17
C ALA A 321 -4.68 -10.85 13.85
N ASP A 322 -5.11 -10.52 15.05
CA ASP A 322 -6.10 -11.27 15.83
C ASP A 322 -7.51 -11.11 15.25
N ASN A 323 -7.81 -9.95 14.66
CA ASN A 323 -8.97 -9.70 13.79
C ASN A 323 -9.07 -10.63 12.56
N ARG A 324 -8.04 -11.47 12.30
CA ARG A 324 -8.01 -12.51 11.27
C ARG A 324 -7.85 -13.92 11.86
N LYS A 325 -8.07 -14.08 13.17
CA LYS A 325 -7.92 -15.32 13.95
C LYS A 325 -9.06 -15.54 14.95
N ILE A 326 -9.42 -14.53 15.75
CA ILE A 326 -10.35 -14.62 16.87
C ILE A 326 -11.83 -14.62 16.43
N PRO A 327 -12.35 -13.62 15.67
CA PRO A 327 -13.76 -13.64 15.29
C PRO A 327 -14.05 -14.85 14.39
N PRO A 328 -15.13 -15.63 14.62
CA PRO A 328 -15.41 -16.85 13.88
C PRO A 328 -15.65 -16.56 12.39
N LEU A 329 -15.47 -17.60 11.58
CA LEU A 329 -15.87 -17.59 10.17
C LEU A 329 -17.37 -17.90 10.08
N LYS A 330 -18.13 -17.06 9.38
CA LYS A 330 -19.52 -17.31 9.00
C LYS A 330 -19.59 -17.41 7.47
N TYR A 331 -19.39 -18.60 6.91
CA TYR A 331 -19.44 -18.82 5.46
C TYR A 331 -20.88 -18.86 4.94
N GLU A 332 -21.82 -19.27 5.78
CA GLU A 332 -23.26 -19.26 5.57
C GLU A 332 -23.80 -17.87 5.18
N TYR A 333 -23.23 -16.77 5.72
CA TYR A 333 -23.58 -15.41 5.28
C TYR A 333 -23.16 -15.16 3.82
N TYR A 334 -21.99 -15.65 3.38
CA TYR A 334 -21.54 -15.50 2.00
C TYR A 334 -22.46 -16.25 1.03
N TYR A 335 -22.82 -17.51 1.35
CA TYR A 335 -23.71 -18.29 0.50
C TYR A 335 -25.15 -17.77 0.50
N ALA A 336 -25.60 -17.12 1.58
CA ALA A 336 -26.90 -16.44 1.61
C ALA A 336 -26.91 -15.19 0.71
N LEU A 337 -25.81 -14.43 0.63
CA LEU A 337 -25.72 -13.31 -0.33
C LEU A 337 -25.88 -13.77 -1.80
N LEU A 338 -25.44 -14.99 -2.14
CA LEU A 338 -25.65 -15.56 -3.49
C LEU A 338 -27.13 -15.83 -3.78
N ARG A 339 -27.92 -16.16 -2.75
CA ARG A 339 -29.37 -16.38 -2.84
C ARG A 339 -30.13 -15.05 -2.95
N ASP A 340 -29.76 -14.08 -2.11
CA ASP A 340 -30.54 -12.85 -1.94
C ASP A 340 -30.15 -11.74 -2.94
N PHE A 341 -28.99 -11.84 -3.59
CA PHE A 341 -28.51 -10.87 -4.60
C PHE A 341 -28.01 -11.56 -5.89
N PRO A 342 -28.90 -12.21 -6.67
CA PRO A 342 -28.51 -13.02 -7.85
C PRO A 342 -27.85 -12.20 -8.99
N ASP A 343 -28.19 -10.90 -9.08
CA ASP A 343 -27.63 -9.98 -10.09
C ASP A 343 -26.23 -9.46 -9.73
N LEU A 344 -25.74 -9.74 -8.52
CA LEU A 344 -24.42 -9.35 -8.05
C LEU A 344 -23.41 -10.51 -8.16
N ARG A 345 -22.12 -10.19 -8.01
CA ARG A 345 -21.04 -11.16 -7.92
C ARG A 345 -20.29 -11.01 -6.60
N PHE A 346 -19.82 -12.14 -6.09
CA PHE A 346 -19.24 -12.21 -4.74
C PHE A 346 -18.01 -13.10 -4.70
N THR A 347 -16.88 -12.59 -4.20
CA THR A 347 -15.67 -13.39 -3.96
C THR A 347 -15.53 -13.73 -2.48
N ILE A 348 -15.45 -15.02 -2.15
CA ILE A 348 -15.32 -15.49 -0.75
C ILE A 348 -13.88 -15.31 -0.25
N ASN A 349 -13.72 -14.86 1.01
CA ASN A 349 -12.41 -14.62 1.61
C ASN A 349 -12.33 -15.00 3.09
N GLY A 350 -11.17 -15.51 3.50
CA GLY A 350 -10.82 -15.81 4.89
C GLY A 350 -10.88 -17.30 5.23
N GLY A 351 -9.88 -17.79 5.97
CA GLY A 351 -9.81 -19.19 6.44
C GLY A 351 -9.44 -20.24 5.39
N ILE A 352 -9.39 -19.86 4.11
CA ILE A 352 -8.99 -20.69 2.97
C ILE A 352 -7.46 -20.74 2.90
N ASN A 353 -6.90 -21.95 2.96
CA ASN A 353 -5.47 -22.21 3.18
C ASN A 353 -4.82 -23.17 2.16
N SER A 354 -5.59 -23.86 1.31
CA SER A 354 -5.09 -24.73 0.24
C SER A 354 -5.82 -24.50 -1.08
N ILE A 355 -5.31 -25.09 -2.16
CA ILE A 355 -5.97 -25.04 -3.47
C ILE A 355 -7.22 -25.93 -3.50
N ASP A 356 -7.21 -27.04 -2.76
CA ASP A 356 -8.37 -27.93 -2.60
C ASP A 356 -9.53 -27.21 -1.88
N GLU A 357 -9.23 -26.39 -0.88
CA GLU A 357 -10.23 -25.57 -0.21
C GLU A 357 -10.78 -24.47 -1.15
N ALA A 358 -9.97 -23.93 -2.06
CA ALA A 358 -10.47 -23.00 -3.09
C ALA A 358 -11.38 -23.72 -4.10
N ARG A 359 -10.99 -24.92 -4.56
CA ARG A 359 -11.83 -25.76 -5.43
C ARG A 359 -13.11 -26.24 -4.73
N ALA A 360 -13.07 -26.52 -3.43
CA ALA A 360 -14.26 -26.87 -2.65
C ALA A 360 -15.26 -25.70 -2.59
N ALA A 361 -14.80 -24.46 -2.35
CA ALA A 361 -15.66 -23.28 -2.40
C ALA A 361 -16.28 -23.07 -3.80
N GLN A 362 -15.52 -23.30 -4.87
CA GLN A 362 -16.01 -23.25 -6.26
C GLN A 362 -17.09 -24.33 -6.50
N ASN A 363 -16.86 -25.57 -6.07
CA ASN A 363 -17.84 -26.67 -6.18
C ASN A 363 -19.13 -26.37 -5.40
N GLU A 364 -19.02 -25.70 -4.25
CA GLU A 364 -20.18 -25.24 -3.47
C GLU A 364 -20.86 -24.01 -4.06
N GLY A 365 -20.35 -23.43 -5.15
CA GLY A 365 -21.01 -22.38 -5.92
C GLY A 365 -20.54 -20.95 -5.64
N ALA A 366 -19.42 -20.75 -4.96
CA ALA A 366 -18.81 -19.43 -4.83
C ALA A 366 -18.43 -18.85 -6.20
N HIS A 367 -18.81 -17.60 -6.51
CA HIS A 367 -18.48 -16.96 -7.80
C HIS A 367 -16.97 -16.71 -8.00
N GLY A 368 -16.20 -16.70 -6.92
CA GLY A 368 -14.75 -16.50 -6.94
C GLY A 368 -14.16 -16.67 -5.55
N VAL A 369 -12.86 -16.96 -5.47
CA VAL A 369 -12.13 -17.21 -4.22
C VAL A 369 -10.94 -16.26 -4.09
N MET A 370 -10.82 -15.60 -2.94
CA MET A 370 -9.65 -14.79 -2.61
C MET A 370 -8.85 -15.42 -1.47
N VAL A 371 -7.57 -15.74 -1.74
CA VAL A 371 -6.65 -16.32 -0.75
C VAL A 371 -5.59 -15.31 -0.33
N GLY A 372 -5.45 -15.10 0.98
CA GLY A 372 -4.44 -14.19 1.55
C GLY A 372 -3.20 -14.93 2.05
N ARG A 373 -3.09 -15.09 3.36
CA ARG A 373 -1.88 -15.59 4.06
C ARG A 373 -1.27 -16.85 3.45
N ALA A 374 -2.08 -17.81 2.98
CA ALA A 374 -1.57 -19.04 2.37
C ALA A 374 -0.90 -18.82 1.01
N ALA A 375 -1.40 -17.87 0.20
CA ALA A 375 -0.80 -17.52 -1.09
C ALA A 375 0.59 -16.87 -0.94
N TYR A 376 0.83 -16.20 0.19
CA TYR A 376 2.13 -15.62 0.51
C TYR A 376 3.06 -16.60 1.24
N ASN A 377 2.54 -17.35 2.22
CA ASN A 377 3.35 -18.24 3.03
C ASN A 377 3.71 -19.55 2.33
N ASN A 378 2.91 -20.00 1.36
CA ASN A 378 3.07 -21.26 0.64
C ASN A 378 2.89 -21.06 -0.87
N SER A 379 3.57 -20.05 -1.41
CA SER A 379 3.38 -19.55 -2.79
C SER A 379 3.54 -20.64 -3.85
N TRP A 380 4.49 -21.57 -3.67
CA TRP A 380 4.71 -22.63 -4.65
C TRP A 380 3.53 -23.59 -4.77
N ALA A 381 3.14 -24.22 -3.66
CA ALA A 381 2.10 -25.25 -3.67
C ALA A 381 0.71 -24.67 -3.89
N LEU A 382 0.46 -23.41 -3.49
CA LEU A 382 -0.81 -22.75 -3.77
C LEU A 382 -0.87 -22.20 -5.20
N LEU A 383 0.00 -21.24 -5.55
CA LEU A 383 -0.10 -20.52 -6.83
C LEU A 383 0.24 -21.42 -8.01
N GLY A 384 1.17 -22.36 -7.86
CA GLY A 384 1.54 -23.29 -8.94
C GLY A 384 0.34 -24.09 -9.44
N ASN A 385 -0.59 -24.41 -8.53
CA ASN A 385 -1.77 -25.19 -8.82
C ASN A 385 -2.99 -24.35 -9.22
N VAL A 386 -2.95 -23.01 -9.15
CA VAL A 386 -4.11 -22.17 -9.52
C VAL A 386 -4.54 -22.39 -10.97
N ASP A 387 -3.58 -22.32 -11.90
CA ASP A 387 -3.86 -22.39 -13.33
C ASP A 387 -4.51 -23.74 -13.72
N THR A 388 -4.00 -24.86 -13.19
CA THR A 388 -4.53 -26.20 -13.47
C THR A 388 -5.78 -26.53 -12.63
N THR A 389 -5.74 -26.31 -11.32
CA THR A 389 -6.80 -26.76 -10.41
C THR A 389 -8.07 -25.91 -10.51
N ILE A 390 -7.96 -24.60 -10.77
CA ILE A 390 -9.11 -23.67 -10.82
C ILE A 390 -9.50 -23.28 -12.25
N TYR A 391 -8.52 -23.06 -13.13
CA TYR A 391 -8.77 -22.63 -14.52
C TYR A 391 -8.66 -23.74 -15.57
N GLY A 392 -8.30 -24.98 -15.17
CA GLY A 392 -8.24 -26.12 -16.09
C GLY A 392 -7.08 -26.09 -17.08
N ALA A 393 -6.09 -25.22 -16.90
CA ALA A 393 -4.93 -25.12 -17.78
C ALA A 393 -4.03 -26.38 -17.66
N PRO A 394 -3.36 -26.80 -18.74
CA PRO A 394 -2.43 -27.93 -18.68
C PRO A 394 -1.28 -27.64 -17.69
N PRO A 395 -0.76 -28.66 -16.97
CA PRO A 395 0.37 -28.49 -16.06
C PRO A 395 1.57 -27.85 -16.78
N SER A 396 2.10 -26.77 -16.21
CA SER A 396 3.13 -25.94 -16.85
C SER A 396 4.52 -26.58 -16.91
N GLY A 397 4.75 -27.66 -16.13
CA GLY A 397 6.08 -28.27 -15.94
C GLY A 397 7.10 -27.33 -15.26
N LEU A 398 6.64 -26.18 -14.76
CA LEU A 398 7.49 -25.12 -14.19
C LEU A 398 8.20 -25.61 -12.93
N THR A 399 9.50 -25.33 -12.83
CA THR A 399 10.30 -25.64 -11.62
C THR A 399 10.64 -24.37 -10.84
N ARG A 400 10.98 -24.53 -9.54
CA ARG A 400 11.40 -23.38 -8.71
C ARG A 400 12.66 -22.73 -9.26
N ARG A 401 13.60 -23.51 -9.81
CA ARG A 401 14.82 -22.99 -10.44
C ARG A 401 14.49 -22.01 -11.58
N GLN A 402 13.59 -22.38 -12.48
CA GLN A 402 13.17 -21.54 -13.61
C GLN A 402 12.47 -20.24 -13.16
N VAL A 403 11.71 -20.28 -12.06
CA VAL A 403 11.11 -19.06 -11.46
C VAL A 403 12.19 -18.16 -10.87
N LEU A 404 13.15 -18.73 -10.15
CA LEU A 404 14.25 -17.97 -9.52
C LEU A 404 15.18 -17.34 -10.55
N GLU A 405 15.49 -18.03 -11.66
CA GLU A 405 16.28 -17.48 -12.77
C GLU A 405 15.60 -16.25 -13.39
N LYS A 406 14.29 -16.32 -13.66
CA LYS A 406 13.51 -15.18 -14.18
C LYS A 406 13.39 -14.06 -13.16
N TYR A 407 13.16 -14.39 -11.90
CA TYR A 407 13.05 -13.42 -10.81
C TYR A 407 14.39 -12.72 -10.51
N GLN A 408 15.52 -13.40 -10.66
CA GLN A 408 16.85 -12.81 -10.54
C GLN A 408 17.07 -11.73 -11.59
N VAL A 409 16.72 -11.98 -12.87
CA VAL A 409 16.82 -10.97 -13.94
C VAL A 409 16.01 -9.71 -13.60
N TYR A 410 14.78 -9.90 -13.12
CA TYR A 410 13.95 -8.80 -12.62
C TYR A 410 14.62 -8.07 -11.44
N ALA A 411 15.02 -8.79 -10.40
CA ALA A 411 15.55 -8.21 -9.17
C ALA A 411 16.87 -7.46 -9.39
N ASP A 412 17.78 -7.98 -10.23
CA ASP A 412 19.01 -7.28 -10.63
C ASP A 412 18.70 -6.02 -11.45
N SER A 413 17.66 -6.02 -12.29
CA SER A 413 17.23 -4.81 -13.00
C SER A 413 16.71 -3.73 -12.05
N VAL A 414 15.98 -4.11 -11.00
CA VAL A 414 15.50 -3.19 -9.95
C VAL A 414 16.70 -2.62 -9.16
N VAL A 415 17.65 -3.47 -8.74
CA VAL A 415 18.89 -3.00 -8.10
C VAL A 415 19.68 -2.05 -9.01
N GLY A 416 19.72 -2.30 -10.33
CA GLY A 416 20.35 -1.42 -11.30
C GLY A 416 19.70 -0.03 -11.41
N ILE A 417 18.38 0.07 -11.19
CA ILE A 417 17.63 1.34 -11.22
C ILE A 417 17.80 2.14 -9.93
N TYR A 418 17.67 1.49 -8.77
CA TYR A 418 17.62 2.18 -7.46
C TYR A 418 18.97 2.21 -6.72
N GLY A 419 19.93 1.37 -7.12
CA GLY A 419 21.23 1.23 -6.46
C GLY A 419 21.10 0.74 -5.02
N ASN A 420 21.75 1.44 -4.08
CA ASN A 420 21.64 1.16 -2.65
C ASN A 420 20.40 1.79 -1.97
N ASN A 421 19.52 2.45 -2.73
CA ASN A 421 18.26 2.98 -2.18
C ASN A 421 17.21 1.87 -2.05
N LYS A 422 16.04 2.19 -1.51
CA LYS A 422 14.90 1.25 -1.54
C LYS A 422 14.33 1.11 -2.96
N PRO A 423 13.93 -0.09 -3.38
CA PRO A 423 13.92 -1.35 -2.62
C PRO A 423 15.30 -2.00 -2.50
N SER A 424 15.60 -2.52 -1.31
CA SER A 424 16.87 -3.21 -1.00
C SER A 424 16.83 -4.69 -1.42
N LEU A 425 17.99 -5.36 -1.42
CA LEU A 425 18.05 -6.82 -1.60
C LEU A 425 17.16 -7.58 -0.60
N ARG A 426 17.00 -7.08 0.63
CA ARG A 426 16.10 -7.67 1.63
C ARG A 426 14.64 -7.55 1.22
N ASP A 427 14.24 -6.40 0.68
CA ASP A 427 12.89 -6.19 0.16
C ASP A 427 12.63 -7.11 -1.05
N LEU A 428 13.61 -7.30 -1.93
CA LEU A 428 13.52 -8.19 -3.10
C LEU A 428 13.54 -9.68 -2.75
N VAL A 429 14.21 -10.11 -1.68
CA VAL A 429 14.21 -11.52 -1.23
C VAL A 429 12.96 -11.88 -0.43
N LYS A 430 12.34 -10.92 0.28
CA LYS A 430 11.17 -11.15 1.16
C LYS A 430 10.04 -11.95 0.49
N PRO A 431 9.63 -11.70 -0.77
CA PRO A 431 8.64 -12.54 -1.47
C PRO A 431 8.98 -14.02 -1.58
N LEU A 432 10.27 -14.38 -1.66
CA LEU A 432 10.71 -15.76 -1.83
C LEU A 432 10.58 -16.61 -0.56
N TYR A 433 10.27 -15.99 0.60
CA TYR A 433 10.17 -16.72 1.87
C TYR A 433 9.07 -17.79 1.92
N GLY A 434 8.07 -17.70 1.05
CA GLY A 434 7.02 -18.73 0.87
C GLY A 434 7.28 -19.74 -0.25
N LEU A 435 8.34 -19.57 -1.06
CA LEU A 435 8.62 -20.46 -2.20
C LEU A 435 9.06 -21.87 -1.76
N PHE A 436 9.80 -21.96 -0.66
CA PHE A 436 10.34 -23.21 -0.10
C PHE A 436 9.59 -23.67 1.16
N TRP A 437 8.34 -23.25 1.35
CA TRP A 437 7.57 -23.60 2.55
C TRP A 437 7.48 -25.12 2.77
N GLY A 438 7.76 -25.57 3.99
CA GLY A 438 7.83 -27.01 4.34
C GLY A 438 9.05 -27.77 3.81
N GLU A 439 9.80 -27.22 2.86
CA GLU A 439 10.90 -27.92 2.18
C GLU A 439 12.17 -28.04 3.01
N HIS A 440 12.93 -29.12 2.75
CA HIS A 440 14.28 -29.27 3.29
C HIS A 440 15.18 -28.11 2.85
N GLY A 441 16.03 -27.62 3.75
CA GLY A 441 16.94 -26.51 3.47
C GLY A 441 16.38 -25.10 3.66
N ASN A 442 15.05 -24.88 3.64
CA ASN A 442 14.43 -23.54 3.74
C ASN A 442 14.96 -22.70 4.92
N GLY A 443 15.03 -23.30 6.12
CA GLY A 443 15.56 -22.62 7.31
C GLY A 443 17.06 -22.31 7.24
N VAL A 444 17.85 -23.09 6.49
CA VAL A 444 19.27 -22.83 6.24
C VAL A 444 19.43 -21.71 5.21
N TRP A 445 18.66 -21.77 4.12
CA TRP A 445 18.63 -20.75 3.07
C TRP A 445 18.29 -19.36 3.63
N LYS A 446 17.26 -19.24 4.48
CA LYS A 446 16.90 -17.97 5.15
C LYS A 446 18.05 -17.40 5.99
N ARG A 447 18.73 -18.23 6.79
CA ARG A 447 19.90 -17.78 7.57
C ARG A 447 21.07 -17.35 6.67
N LYS A 448 21.35 -18.09 5.60
CA LYS A 448 22.36 -17.68 4.61
C LYS A 448 22.00 -16.36 3.95
N ALA A 449 20.74 -16.15 3.56
CA ALA A 449 20.29 -14.90 2.96
C ALA A 449 20.46 -13.72 3.93
N ASP A 450 20.11 -13.91 5.22
CA ASP A 450 20.34 -12.90 6.26
C ASP A 450 21.81 -12.52 6.42
N SER A 451 22.74 -13.48 6.35
CA SER A 451 24.18 -13.19 6.28
C SER A 451 24.56 -12.48 4.98
N ALA A 452 24.13 -12.99 3.83
CA ALA A 452 24.47 -12.51 2.49
C ALA A 452 24.12 -11.03 2.25
N PHE A 453 23.06 -10.50 2.89
CA PHE A 453 22.69 -9.08 2.76
C PHE A 453 23.77 -8.08 3.21
N HIS A 454 24.75 -8.50 4.02
CA HIS A 454 25.81 -7.61 4.51
C HIS A 454 26.86 -7.31 3.41
N HIS A 455 27.23 -8.31 2.61
CA HIS A 455 28.30 -8.21 1.60
C HIS A 455 27.82 -8.27 0.15
N CYS A 456 26.75 -9.00 -0.17
CA CYS A 456 26.21 -9.04 -1.52
C CYS A 456 25.72 -7.66 -2.00
N LYS A 457 25.87 -7.41 -3.31
CA LYS A 457 25.47 -6.15 -3.97
C LYS A 457 24.52 -6.37 -5.15
N THR A 458 24.39 -7.60 -5.64
CA THR A 458 23.40 -7.99 -6.65
C THR A 458 22.52 -9.11 -6.10
N PHE A 459 21.35 -9.29 -6.69
CA PHE A 459 20.48 -10.41 -6.39
C PHE A 459 21.12 -11.72 -6.85
N LYS A 460 21.78 -11.70 -8.03
CA LYS A 460 22.56 -12.84 -8.52
C LYS A 460 23.61 -13.34 -7.52
N SER A 461 24.46 -12.46 -6.97
CA SER A 461 25.52 -12.90 -6.04
C SER A 461 24.93 -13.52 -4.77
N LEU A 462 23.81 -12.98 -4.29
CA LEU A 462 23.08 -13.52 -3.15
C LEU A 462 22.48 -14.89 -3.48
N MET A 463 21.91 -15.08 -4.67
CA MET A 463 21.37 -16.38 -5.07
C MET A 463 22.46 -17.43 -5.22
N GLU A 464 23.60 -17.11 -5.85
CA GLU A 464 24.74 -18.03 -6.02
C GLU A 464 25.27 -18.57 -4.67
N GLU A 465 25.34 -17.74 -3.63
CA GLU A 465 25.78 -18.15 -2.28
C GLU A 465 24.70 -18.93 -1.50
N THR A 466 23.44 -18.49 -1.61
CA THR A 466 22.36 -18.97 -0.74
C THR A 466 21.68 -20.22 -1.28
N ILE A 467 21.50 -20.34 -2.61
CA ILE A 467 20.63 -21.36 -3.21
C ILE A 467 21.11 -22.79 -2.97
N MET A 468 22.42 -22.98 -2.79
CA MET A 468 23.06 -24.24 -2.41
C MET A 468 22.58 -24.82 -1.06
N ALA A 469 21.78 -24.08 -0.29
CA ALA A 469 21.10 -24.59 0.89
C ALA A 469 19.79 -25.34 0.58
N ILE A 470 19.24 -25.21 -0.63
CA ILE A 470 18.05 -25.93 -1.10
C ILE A 470 18.51 -27.08 -2.02
N PRO A 471 18.09 -28.33 -1.78
CA PRO A 471 18.45 -29.46 -2.65
C PRO A 471 17.92 -29.30 -4.08
N ASP A 472 18.67 -29.79 -5.07
CA ASP A 472 18.23 -29.80 -6.48
C ASP A 472 16.89 -30.54 -6.66
N SER A 473 16.63 -31.59 -5.89
CA SER A 473 15.34 -32.29 -5.87
C SER A 473 14.15 -31.43 -5.45
N VAL A 474 14.37 -30.32 -4.74
CA VAL A 474 13.34 -29.32 -4.39
C VAL A 474 13.26 -28.21 -5.44
N LEU A 475 14.40 -27.85 -6.04
CA LEU A 475 14.51 -26.80 -7.05
C LEU A 475 13.94 -27.22 -8.41
N ASP A 476 14.15 -28.47 -8.79
CA ASP A 476 13.79 -29.05 -10.09
C ASP A 476 12.55 -29.94 -10.05
N SER A 477 11.96 -30.16 -8.86
CA SER A 477 10.61 -30.71 -8.80
C SER A 477 9.65 -29.74 -9.52
N PRO A 478 8.84 -30.21 -10.48
CA PRO A 478 7.79 -29.41 -11.06
C PRO A 478 6.72 -29.11 -10.00
N VAL A 479 5.79 -28.20 -10.32
CA VAL A 479 4.52 -28.13 -9.60
C VAL A 479 3.82 -29.49 -9.75
N VAL A 480 3.57 -30.16 -8.62
CA VAL A 480 2.81 -31.40 -8.57
C VAL A 480 1.35 -31.08 -8.30
N ASP A 481 0.46 -31.62 -9.14
CA ASP A 481 -0.99 -31.56 -8.97
C ASP A 481 -1.39 -32.37 -7.72
N PRO A 482 -1.95 -31.75 -6.66
CA PRO A 482 -2.20 -32.39 -5.38
C PRO A 482 -3.51 -33.20 -5.40
N TYR A 483 -3.69 -34.11 -6.37
CA TYR A 483 -4.72 -35.15 -6.30
C TYR A 483 -4.38 -36.21 -5.23
N SER A 484 -4.38 -35.80 -3.96
CA SER A 484 -4.69 -36.62 -2.78
C SER A 484 -4.35 -35.87 -1.47
N THR A 485 -5.36 -35.26 -0.86
CA THR A 485 -5.66 -35.55 0.55
C THR A 485 -7.17 -35.48 0.77
N THR A 486 -7.69 -36.30 1.67
CA THR A 486 -9.08 -36.21 2.15
C THR A 486 -9.25 -34.93 2.97
N CYS A 487 -9.52 -33.82 2.30
CA CYS A 487 -9.88 -32.57 2.95
C CYS A 487 -11.33 -32.68 3.48
N ILE A 488 -11.54 -32.33 4.74
CA ILE A 488 -12.90 -32.11 5.25
C ILE A 488 -13.41 -30.85 4.56
N ASP A 489 -14.47 -30.97 3.77
CA ASP A 489 -15.09 -29.83 3.11
C ASP A 489 -15.61 -28.84 4.17
N LYS A 490 -14.97 -27.66 4.21
CA LYS A 490 -15.30 -26.57 5.12
C LYS A 490 -16.62 -25.89 4.78
N PHE A 491 -17.16 -26.13 3.59
CA PHE A 491 -18.31 -25.44 3.03
C PHE A 491 -19.57 -26.30 2.99
N ALA A 492 -19.45 -27.64 2.99
CA ALA A 492 -20.55 -28.61 2.93
C ALA A 492 -21.72 -28.34 3.91
N SER A 493 -21.47 -27.77 5.09
CA SER A 493 -22.52 -27.41 6.05
C SER A 493 -23.12 -26.02 5.87
N SER A 494 -22.49 -25.13 5.09
CA SER A 494 -22.84 -23.71 5.01
C SER A 494 -24.23 -23.49 4.43
N LYS A 495 -24.65 -24.29 3.44
CA LYS A 495 -26.01 -24.24 2.85
C LYS A 495 -27.11 -24.71 3.81
N ASN A 496 -26.77 -25.46 4.85
CA ASN A 496 -27.72 -25.90 5.89
C ASN A 496 -27.82 -24.91 7.06
N LEU A 497 -26.94 -23.89 7.09
CA LEU A 497 -26.85 -22.88 8.15
C LEU A 497 -27.22 -21.47 7.65
N LEU A 498 -27.80 -21.36 6.45
CA LEU A 498 -28.14 -20.06 5.87
C LEU A 498 -29.11 -19.29 6.79
N PRO A 499 -28.86 -18.00 7.05
CA PRO A 499 -29.85 -17.14 7.69
C PRO A 499 -31.14 -17.06 6.85
N PRO A 500 -32.26 -16.61 7.45
CA PRO A 500 -33.50 -16.33 6.74
C PRO A 500 -33.26 -15.46 5.48
N PRO A 501 -34.11 -15.58 4.43
CA PRO A 501 -34.10 -14.66 3.30
C PRO A 501 -34.09 -13.20 3.75
N TYR A 502 -33.25 -12.39 3.14
CA TYR A 502 -33.29 -10.95 3.31
C TYR A 502 -34.61 -10.39 2.78
N THR A 503 -35.22 -9.48 3.53
CA THR A 503 -36.41 -8.73 3.13
C THR A 503 -36.09 -7.25 3.30
N VAL A 504 -36.14 -6.49 2.19
CA VAL A 504 -36.07 -5.02 2.24
C VAL A 504 -37.23 -4.52 3.11
N LYS A 505 -36.97 -3.51 3.95
CA LYS A 505 -38.04 -2.89 4.73
C LYS A 505 -38.86 -1.98 3.82
N GLU A 506 -40.18 -2.18 3.80
CA GLU A 506 -41.13 -1.47 2.93
C GLU A 506 -40.98 0.07 3.00
N GLU A 507 -40.58 0.61 4.16
CA GLU A 507 -40.33 2.04 4.38
C GLU A 507 -39.19 2.64 3.53
N GLU A 508 -38.21 1.86 3.08
CA GLU A 508 -37.13 2.37 2.21
C GLU A 508 -37.50 2.34 0.72
N GLU A 509 -38.39 1.42 0.29
CA GLU A 509 -38.90 1.42 -1.10
C GLU A 509 -39.81 2.62 -1.37
N GLU A 510 -40.68 3.00 -0.41
CA GLU A 510 -41.51 4.19 -0.55
C GLU A 510 -40.69 5.49 -0.64
N GLN A 511 -39.62 5.64 0.16
CA GLN A 511 -38.80 6.86 0.11
C GLN A 511 -38.03 7.03 -1.21
N LEU A 512 -37.71 5.94 -1.91
CA LEU A 512 -37.03 5.96 -3.22
C LEU A 512 -37.99 6.01 -4.41
N LEU A 513 -39.26 5.63 -4.24
CA LEU A 513 -40.31 5.80 -5.26
C LEU A 513 -40.85 7.24 -5.35
N TYR A 514 -40.56 8.09 -4.35
CA TYR A 514 -41.04 9.47 -4.24
C TYR A 514 -39.94 10.55 -4.19
N ALA A 515 -38.68 10.19 -4.52
CA ALA A 515 -37.53 11.10 -4.60
C ALA A 515 -36.96 11.19 -6.03
#